data_AF-A0A453ANX3-F1
#
_entry.id   AF-A0A453ANX3-F1
#
_cell.length_a   1.000
_cell.length_b   1.000
_cell.length_c   1.000
_cell.angle_alpha   90.00
_cell.angle_beta   90.00
_cell.angle_gamma   90.00
#
_symmetry.space_group_name_H-M   'P 1'
#
loop_
_entity.id
_entity.type
_entity.pdbx_description
1 polymer ?
#
loop_
_entity_poly.entity_id
_entity_poly.type
_entity_poly.pdbx_seq_one_letter_code
_entity_poly.pdbx_strand_id
1 'polypeptide(L)'
;MVMFHSAIRNAGYQISGSHADPLALKTDAPMSVIWDIMRCWVKLHPVKSQPENLPGSRILSQEPQLQASFSQATGGLVARKSPRFLPNPEKHWGPKMKAGRPLKILPIDKL
;
A
#
# COMPACT_ATOMS: atom_id res chain seq x y z
N MET A 1 -1.51 3.24 -5.25
CA MET A 1 -0.99 4.25 -4.30
C MET A 1 -1.07 5.69 -4.79
N VAL A 2 -0.73 5.98 -6.05
CA VAL A 2 -0.70 7.39 -6.54
C VAL A 2 -2.04 8.11 -6.38
N MET A 3 -3.18 7.44 -6.64
CA MET A 3 -4.51 8.03 -6.45
C MET A 3 -4.80 8.40 -4.99
N PHE A 4 -4.45 7.52 -4.04
CA PHE A 4 -4.68 7.77 -2.61
C PHE A 4 -3.77 8.89 -2.08
N HIS A 5 -2.50 8.93 -2.51
CA HIS A 5 -1.61 10.06 -2.25
C HIS A 5 -2.17 11.37 -2.79
N SER A 6 -2.74 11.33 -4.00
CA SER A 6 -3.33 12.52 -4.62
C SER A 6 -4.56 12.98 -3.84
N ALA A 7 -5.41 12.07 -3.40
CA ALA A 7 -6.59 12.40 -2.58
C ALA A 7 -6.21 13.08 -1.26
N ILE A 8 -5.21 12.57 -0.54
CA ILE A 8 -4.74 13.19 0.71
C ILE A 8 -4.13 14.57 0.44
N ARG A 9 -3.33 14.71 -0.61
CA ARG A 9 -2.74 16.01 -0.99
C ARG A 9 -3.78 17.03 -1.44
N ASN A 10 -4.78 16.60 -2.23
CA ASN A 10 -5.88 17.45 -2.67
C ASN A 10 -6.76 17.89 -1.49
N ALA A 11 -6.84 17.07 -0.43
CA ALA A 11 -7.49 17.45 0.83
C ALA A 11 -6.65 18.43 1.68
N GLY A 12 -5.47 18.85 1.21
CA GLY A 12 -4.62 19.84 1.87
C GLY A 12 -3.61 19.26 2.87
N TYR A 13 -3.49 17.93 2.95
CA TYR A 13 -2.62 17.26 3.91
C TYR A 13 -1.29 16.82 3.31
N GLN A 14 -0.27 16.73 4.16
CA GLN A 14 1.04 16.25 3.78
C GLN A 14 1.09 14.73 3.82
N ILE A 15 1.79 14.14 2.85
CA ILE A 15 1.97 12.69 2.77
C ILE A 15 3.37 12.31 2.33
N SER A 16 3.94 11.30 2.98
CA SER A 16 5.19 10.67 2.62
C SER A 16 5.10 9.14 2.75
N GLY A 17 5.95 8.41 2.03
CA GLY A 17 6.07 6.96 2.18
C GLY A 17 7.13 6.58 3.22
N SER A 18 7.00 5.40 3.83
CA SER A 18 8.03 4.86 4.73
C SER A 18 9.11 4.06 3.97
N HIS A 19 10.24 3.78 4.62
CA HIS A 19 11.23 2.80 4.13
C HIS A 19 10.92 1.38 4.61
N ALA A 20 10.02 1.24 5.59
CA ALA A 20 9.72 -0.06 6.20
C ALA A 20 8.87 -0.95 5.28
N ASP A 21 7.97 -0.35 4.50
CA ASP A 21 7.05 -1.05 3.62
C ASP A 21 6.69 -0.15 2.42
N PRO A 22 6.65 -0.68 1.19
CA PRO A 22 6.22 0.06 0.00
C PRO A 22 4.80 0.63 0.07
N LEU A 23 3.92 0.03 0.87
CA LEU A 23 2.54 0.45 1.09
C LEU A 23 2.37 1.33 2.34
N ALA A 24 3.40 1.49 3.17
CA ALA A 24 3.30 2.30 4.38
C ALA A 24 3.29 3.80 4.05
N LEU A 25 2.30 4.48 4.62
CA LEU A 25 2.04 5.90 4.44
C LEU A 25 2.16 6.64 5.76
N LYS A 26 2.74 7.84 5.70
CA LYS A 26 2.82 8.79 6.82
C LYS A 26 2.15 10.07 6.38
N THR A 27 1.16 10.52 7.14
CA THR A 27 0.40 11.74 6.86
C THR A 27 0.11 12.49 8.15
N ASP A 28 -0.07 13.81 8.05
CA ASP A 28 -0.58 14.67 9.12
C ASP A 28 -2.11 14.69 9.19
N ALA A 29 -2.79 14.05 8.23
CA ALA A 29 -4.25 13.96 8.20
C ALA A 29 -4.80 13.22 9.42
N PRO A 30 -5.86 13.73 10.07
CA PRO A 30 -6.52 13.01 11.14
C PRO A 30 -7.21 11.75 10.60
N MET A 31 -7.39 10.75 11.46
CA MET A 31 -7.96 9.46 11.09
C MET A 31 -9.37 9.58 10.48
N SER A 32 -10.16 10.59 10.91
CA SER A 32 -11.48 10.88 10.34
C SER A 32 -11.44 11.15 8.84
N VAL A 33 -10.47 11.96 8.38
CA VAL A 33 -10.29 12.31 6.97
C VAL A 33 -9.85 11.09 6.16
N ILE A 34 -8.97 10.26 6.72
CA ILE A 34 -8.54 9.02 6.07
C ILE A 34 -9.74 8.10 5.82
N TRP A 35 -10.63 7.96 6.81
CA TRP A 35 -11.86 7.19 6.65
C TRP A 35 -12.86 7.82 5.69
N ASP A 36 -12.97 9.15 5.64
CA ASP A 36 -13.80 9.84 4.63
C ASP A 36 -13.31 9.52 3.21
N ILE A 37 -12.00 9.60 2.97
CA ILE A 37 -11.39 9.28 1.67
C ILE A 37 -11.67 7.82 1.29
N MET A 38 -11.51 6.89 2.23
CA MET A 38 -11.80 5.47 1.99
C MET A 38 -13.27 5.23 1.65
N ARG A 39 -14.20 5.91 2.34
CA ARG A 39 -15.63 5.83 2.06
C ARG A 39 -16.00 6.41 0.69
N CYS A 40 -15.42 7.56 0.32
CA CYS A 40 -15.55 8.11 -1.03
C CYS A 40 -15.00 7.15 -2.09
N TRP A 41 -13.91 6.46 -1.80
CA TRP A 41 -13.33 5.47 -2.71
C TRP A 41 -14.25 4.26 -2.92
N VAL A 42 -14.86 3.74 -1.84
CA VAL A 42 -15.81 2.60 -1.90
C VAL A 42 -17.08 2.98 -2.64
N LYS A 43 -17.55 4.24 -2.57
CA LYS A 43 -18.67 4.72 -3.39
C LYS A 43 -18.37 4.63 -4.90
N LEU A 44 -17.12 4.86 -5.30
CA LEU A 44 -16.67 4.74 -6.70
C LEU A 44 -16.36 3.28 -7.09
N HIS A 45 -15.90 2.48 -6.14
CA HIS A 45 -15.49 1.09 -6.34
C HIS A 45 -16.23 0.19 -5.35
N PRO A 46 -17.43 -0.31 -5.71
CA PRO A 46 -18.25 -1.07 -4.78
C PRO A 46 -17.53 -2.35 -4.35
N VAL A 47 -17.43 -2.53 -3.03
CA VAL A 47 -16.82 -3.71 -2.40
C VAL A 47 -17.90 -4.75 -2.11
N LYS A 48 -17.52 -6.02 -2.00
CA LYS A 48 -18.44 -7.09 -1.57
C LYS A 48 -19.13 -6.72 -0.27
N SER A 49 -20.45 -6.89 -0.26
CA SER A 49 -21.27 -6.67 0.93
C SER A 49 -20.75 -7.51 2.10
N GLN A 50 -20.53 -6.85 3.23
CA GLN A 50 -20.11 -7.48 4.48
C GLN A 50 -21.34 -7.68 5.37
N PRO A 51 -21.40 -8.76 6.17
CA PRO A 51 -22.47 -8.93 7.15
C PRO A 51 -22.47 -7.81 8.19
N GLU A 52 -23.67 -7.45 8.65
CA GLU A 52 -23.92 -6.25 9.46
C GLU A 52 -23.23 -6.26 10.84
N ASN A 53 -22.96 -7.45 11.37
CA ASN A 53 -22.26 -7.66 12.64
C ASN A 53 -20.77 -7.31 12.61
N LEU A 54 -20.18 -7.08 11.43
CA LEU A 54 -18.76 -6.77 11.31
C LEU A 54 -18.50 -5.26 11.47
N PRO A 55 -17.39 -4.88 12.11
CA PRO A 55 -17.03 -3.46 12.29
C PRO A 55 -16.88 -2.73 10.95
N GLY A 56 -16.52 -3.43 9.87
CA GLY A 56 -16.42 -2.85 8.53
C GLY A 56 -17.74 -2.28 8.03
N SER A 57 -18.86 -2.96 8.31
CA SER A 57 -20.20 -2.51 7.90
C SER A 57 -20.56 -1.20 8.59
N ARG A 58 -20.23 -1.05 9.88
CA ARG A 58 -20.45 0.18 10.65
C ARG A 58 -19.55 1.33 10.21
N ILE A 59 -18.32 1.05 9.79
CA ILE A 59 -17.40 2.07 9.26
C ILE A 59 -17.90 2.58 7.91
N LEU A 60 -18.37 1.68 7.03
CA LEU A 60 -18.84 2.03 5.69
C LEU A 60 -20.23 2.68 5.68
N SER A 61 -21.06 2.42 6.69
CA SER A 61 -22.39 3.03 6.81
C SER A 61 -22.36 4.53 7.12
N GLN A 62 -21.28 5.03 7.72
CA GLN A 62 -21.15 6.45 8.05
C GLN A 62 -20.97 7.29 6.77
N GLU A 63 -21.69 8.39 6.62
CA GLU A 63 -21.50 9.28 5.47
C GLU A 63 -20.21 10.10 5.56
N PRO A 64 -19.43 10.21 4.46
CA PRO A 64 -18.20 10.97 4.47
C PRO A 64 -18.50 12.47 4.59
N GLN A 65 -17.81 13.16 5.48
CA GLN A 65 -17.96 14.61 5.65
C GLN A 65 -17.16 15.37 4.60
N LEU A 66 -15.99 14.85 4.24
CA LEU A 66 -15.13 15.38 3.18
C LEU A 66 -15.37 14.63 1.85
N GLN A 67 -15.58 15.36 0.77
CA GLN A 67 -15.62 14.80 -0.59
C GLN A 67 -14.19 14.74 -1.16
N ALA A 68 -13.64 13.52 -1.23
CA ALA A 68 -12.27 13.32 -1.71
C ALA A 68 -12.17 13.41 -3.24
N SER A 69 -11.18 14.17 -3.73
CA SER A 69 -10.82 14.22 -5.15
C SER A 69 -9.64 13.30 -5.46
N PHE A 70 -9.88 12.25 -6.26
CA PHE A 70 -8.84 11.30 -6.68
C PHE A 70 -8.08 11.73 -7.96
N SER A 71 -8.31 12.95 -8.45
CA SER A 71 -7.56 13.49 -9.60
C SER A 71 -6.08 13.58 -9.26
N GLN A 72 -5.21 13.35 -10.25
CA GLN A 72 -3.77 13.37 -10.06
C GLN A 72 -3.30 14.74 -9.57
N ALA A 73 -2.77 14.79 -8.35
CA ALA A 73 -2.31 16.04 -7.75
C ALA A 73 -1.05 16.54 -8.46
N THR A 74 -1.03 17.81 -8.86
CA THR A 74 0.15 18.50 -9.40
C THR A 74 1.22 18.64 -8.32
N GLY A 75 2.48 18.28 -8.64
CA GLY A 75 3.59 18.25 -7.67
C GLY A 75 3.96 16.87 -7.12
N GLY A 76 3.60 15.80 -7.83
CA GLY A 76 3.85 14.40 -7.46
C GLY A 76 5.30 14.05 -7.14
N LEU A 77 5.48 12.92 -6.44
CA LEU A 77 6.77 12.36 -6.03
C LEU A 77 7.76 12.37 -7.20
N VAL A 78 8.92 13.02 -7.01
CA VAL A 78 10.00 13.02 -8.00
C VAL A 78 10.41 11.58 -8.29
N ALA A 79 10.39 11.21 -9.57
CA ALA A 79 10.81 9.89 -10.02
C ALA A 79 12.26 9.65 -9.57
N ARG A 80 12.47 8.61 -8.75
CA ARG A 80 13.81 8.24 -8.29
C ARG A 80 14.47 7.33 -9.32
N LYS A 81 15.76 7.56 -9.58
CA LYS A 81 16.55 6.76 -10.53
C LYS A 81 16.78 5.31 -10.08
N SER A 82 16.69 5.03 -8.78
CA SER A 82 16.88 3.69 -8.21
C SER A 82 15.63 3.19 -7.48
N PRO A 83 15.35 1.86 -7.55
CA PRO A 83 14.24 1.26 -6.80
C PRO A 83 14.51 1.38 -5.31
N ARG A 84 13.52 1.90 -4.56
CA ARG A 84 13.62 2.06 -3.10
C ARG A 84 13.59 0.72 -2.38
N PHE A 85 12.81 -0.22 -2.90
CA PHE A 85 12.66 -1.57 -2.38
C PHE A 85 13.19 -2.52 -3.44
N LEU A 86 14.25 -3.25 -3.11
CA LEU A 86 14.73 -4.32 -3.98
C LEU A 86 13.77 -5.52 -3.83
N PRO A 87 13.49 -6.25 -4.91
CA PRO A 87 12.74 -7.50 -4.80
C PRO A 87 13.46 -8.45 -3.85
N ASN A 88 12.69 -9.29 -3.15
CA ASN A 88 13.27 -10.32 -2.31
C ASN A 88 14.17 -11.21 -3.18
N PRO A 89 15.46 -11.35 -2.85
CA PRO A 89 16.41 -12.00 -3.73
C PRO A 89 16.21 -13.52 -3.83
N GLU A 90 16.81 -14.12 -4.88
CA GLU A 90 16.57 -15.50 -5.34
C GLU A 90 16.82 -16.60 -4.28
N LYS A 91 16.39 -17.84 -4.58
CA LYS A 91 16.37 -19.05 -3.70
C LYS A 91 17.68 -19.37 -2.96
N HIS A 92 18.82 -18.82 -3.38
CA HIS A 92 20.13 -19.01 -2.75
C HIS A 92 20.73 -17.71 -2.17
N TRP A 93 19.89 -16.73 -1.85
CA TRP A 93 20.32 -15.48 -1.27
C TRP A 93 20.67 -15.63 0.21
N GLY A 94 21.95 -15.94 0.44
CA GLY A 94 22.58 -16.03 1.73
C GLY A 94 24.07 -16.24 1.55
N PRO A 95 24.88 -16.18 2.62
CA PRO A 95 26.28 -16.52 2.54
C PRO A 95 26.44 -17.89 1.86
N LYS A 96 27.28 -17.96 0.82
CA LYS A 96 27.55 -19.19 0.07
C LYS A 96 27.88 -20.32 1.05
N MET A 97 27.55 -21.55 0.68
CA MET A 97 27.94 -22.73 1.46
C MET A 97 29.44 -22.70 1.77
N LYS A 98 29.81 -23.14 2.99
CA LYS A 98 31.20 -23.33 3.39
C LYS A 98 31.97 -24.07 2.29
N ALA A 99 33.13 -23.55 1.92
CA ALA A 99 34.00 -24.17 0.92
C ALA A 99 34.24 -25.65 1.26
N GLY A 100 34.12 -26.53 0.25
CA GLY A 100 34.33 -27.98 0.38
C GLY A 100 33.07 -28.85 0.50
N ARG A 101 31.85 -28.27 0.54
CA ARG A 101 30.62 -29.07 0.40
C ARG A 101 30.06 -29.01 -1.03
N PRO A 102 29.93 -30.14 -1.74
CA PRO A 102 29.27 -30.17 -3.05
C PRO A 102 27.76 -29.90 -2.92
N LEU A 103 27.19 -29.22 -3.91
CA LEU A 103 25.75 -28.94 -3.98
C LEU A 103 24.99 -30.25 -4.24
N LYS A 104 24.08 -30.64 -3.35
CA LYS A 104 23.05 -31.63 -3.67
C LYS A 104 21.98 -30.95 -4.53
N ILE A 105 22.11 -31.07 -5.85
CA ILE A 105 21.05 -30.71 -6.79
C ILE A 105 19.97 -31.79 -6.63
N LEU A 106 18.86 -31.46 -5.97
CA LEU A 106 17.69 -32.33 -5.98
C LEU A 106 16.95 -32.10 -7.32
N PRO A 107 16.56 -33.16 -8.04
CA PRO A 107 15.82 -33.03 -9.28
C PRO A 107 14.48 -32.31 -9.05
N ILE A 108 14.10 -31.50 -10.04
CA ILE A 108 12.98 -30.55 -9.99
C ILE A 108 11.62 -31.26 -9.83
N ASP A 109 11.56 -32.56 -10.09
CA ASP A 109 10.34 -33.38 -10.10
C ASP A 109 9.81 -33.79 -8.71
N LYS A 110 10.41 -33.28 -7.63
CA LYS A 110 9.99 -33.55 -6.24
C LYS A 110 9.72 -32.28 -5.41
N LEU A 111 9.23 -31.22 -6.07
CA LEU A 111 8.73 -30.00 -5.43
C LEU A 111 7.27 -29.75 -5.79
#